data_AF-A0A6N3EWI4-F1
#
_entry.id   AF-A0A6N3EWI4-F1
#
_cell.length_a   1.000
_cell.length_b   1.000
_cell.length_c   1.000
_cell.angle_alpha   90.00
_cell.angle_beta   90.00
_cell.angle_gamma   90.00
#
_symmetry.space_group_name_H-M   'P 1'
#
loop_
_entity.id
_entity.type
_entity.pdbx_description
1 polymer ?
#
loop_
_entity_poly.entity_id
_entity_poly.type
_entity_poly.pdbx_seq_one_letter_code
_entity_poly.pdbx_strand_id
1 'polypeptide(L)'
;MEDKRITKTKRALKSALLKLLTTQAFDAISITELCKIANVSRITFYTHYKDKFALLDDIFNDMLIIGKEGYHRRQEENNPENNLTQGYLNVLDSILSLYYERYDFFRHVVPETNPYLAFRFYRILLDTVESHTDKLKASYSLKYSARQIAGFICFGLFGFISESYTSKVPLEQVQAGARQLLTDLLQSKILV
;
A
#
# COMPACT_ATOMS: atom_id res chain seq x y z
N MET A 1 11.65 -25.61 8.15
CA MET A 1 10.62 -25.83 7.12
C MET A 1 9.30 -25.34 7.67
N GLU A 2 8.82 -24.18 7.22
CA GLU A 2 7.47 -23.72 7.58
C GLU A 2 6.46 -24.79 7.13
N ASP A 3 5.58 -25.21 8.04
CA ASP A 3 4.68 -26.32 7.78
C ASP A 3 3.77 -25.95 6.61
N LYS A 4 3.83 -26.73 5.51
CA LYS A 4 2.99 -26.55 4.31
C LYS A 4 1.51 -26.43 4.66
N ARG A 5 1.06 -27.03 5.78
CA ARG A 5 -0.29 -26.91 6.30
C ARG A 5 -0.60 -25.48 6.78
N ILE A 6 0.31 -24.83 7.48
CA ILE A 6 0.17 -23.42 7.93
C ILE A 6 0.00 -22.50 6.72
N THR A 7 0.88 -22.60 5.73
CA THR A 7 0.81 -21.77 4.51
C THR A 7 -0.50 -21.99 3.75
N LYS A 8 -0.95 -23.24 3.62
CA LYS A 8 -2.23 -23.55 2.96
C LYS A 8 -3.42 -22.95 3.70
N THR A 9 -3.45 -23.08 5.03
CA THR A 9 -4.51 -22.52 5.87
C THR A 9 -4.53 -20.99 5.80
N LYS A 10 -3.37 -20.33 5.95
CA LYS A 10 -3.28 -18.85 5.82
C LYS A 10 -3.77 -18.38 4.46
N ARG A 11 -3.37 -19.06 3.37
CA ARG A 11 -3.83 -18.74 2.01
C ARG A 11 -5.34 -18.87 1.89
N ALA A 12 -5.93 -19.96 2.38
CA ALA A 12 -7.38 -20.16 2.34
C ALA A 12 -8.14 -19.05 3.10
N LEU A 13 -7.64 -18.66 4.27
CA LEU A 13 -8.19 -17.56 5.08
C LEU A 13 -8.09 -16.21 4.36
N LYS A 14 -6.93 -15.88 3.78
CA LYS A 14 -6.74 -14.65 2.99
C LYS A 14 -7.69 -14.61 1.79
N SER A 15 -7.78 -15.69 1.02
CA SER A 15 -8.72 -15.80 -0.11
C SER A 15 -10.19 -15.68 0.32
N ALA A 16 -10.56 -16.24 1.48
CA ALA A 16 -11.91 -16.10 2.00
C ALA A 16 -12.26 -14.66 2.37
N LEU A 17 -11.33 -13.94 3.00
CA LEU A 17 -11.51 -12.52 3.32
C LEU A 17 -11.68 -11.68 2.05
N LEU A 18 -10.81 -11.86 1.06
CA LEU A 18 -10.91 -11.16 -0.23
C LEU A 18 -12.25 -11.43 -0.92
N LYS A 19 -12.72 -12.69 -0.91
CA LYS A 19 -14.02 -13.04 -1.48
C LYS A 19 -15.15 -12.31 -0.77
N LEU A 20 -15.13 -12.24 0.55
CA LEU A 20 -16.18 -11.59 1.34
C LEU A 20 -16.21 -10.07 1.14
N LEU A 21 -15.05 -9.43 0.95
CA LEU A 21 -14.97 -8.00 0.65
C LEU A 21 -15.73 -7.63 -0.65
N THR A 22 -15.92 -8.58 -1.57
CA THR A 22 -16.70 -8.34 -2.79
C THR A 22 -18.21 -8.24 -2.56
N THR A 23 -18.71 -8.75 -1.43
CA THR A 23 -20.16 -8.81 -1.14
C THR A 23 -20.57 -7.99 0.09
N GLN A 24 -19.65 -7.64 0.97
CA GLN A 24 -19.95 -6.88 2.19
C GLN A 24 -18.75 -6.08 2.71
N ALA A 25 -19.04 -5.02 3.48
CA ALA A 25 -18.02 -4.21 4.14
C ALA A 25 -17.23 -5.04 5.17
N PHE A 26 -15.96 -4.69 5.36
CA PHE A 26 -15.05 -5.42 6.24
C PHE A 26 -15.58 -5.57 7.67
N ASP A 27 -16.21 -4.53 8.20
CA ASP A 27 -16.74 -4.54 9.57
C ASP A 27 -17.90 -5.52 9.76
N ALA A 28 -18.68 -5.79 8.71
CA ALA A 28 -19.77 -6.78 8.71
C ALA A 28 -19.27 -8.23 8.65
N ILE A 29 -18.04 -8.48 8.18
CA ILE A 29 -17.49 -9.82 8.03
C ILE A 29 -17.34 -10.51 9.40
N SER A 30 -18.00 -11.63 9.60
CA SER A 30 -17.84 -12.45 10.80
C SER A 30 -16.74 -13.52 10.63
N ILE A 31 -16.09 -13.89 11.74
CA ILE A 31 -15.14 -15.02 11.75
C ILE A 31 -15.81 -16.33 11.34
N THR A 32 -17.09 -16.52 11.69
CA THR A 32 -17.85 -17.73 11.33
C THR A 32 -17.99 -17.88 9.82
N GLU A 33 -18.41 -16.82 9.13
CA GLU A 33 -18.55 -16.83 7.66
C GLU A 33 -17.20 -17.02 6.98
N LEU A 34 -16.17 -16.33 7.48
CA LEU A 34 -14.81 -16.43 6.97
C LEU A 34 -14.27 -17.86 7.09
N CYS A 35 -14.45 -18.50 8.23
CA CYS A 35 -14.07 -19.90 8.46
C CYS A 35 -14.84 -20.86 7.54
N LYS A 36 -16.15 -20.61 7.34
CA LYS A 36 -17.00 -21.41 6.44
C LYS A 36 -16.49 -21.35 5.00
N ILE A 37 -16.14 -20.16 4.49
CA ILE A 37 -15.64 -19.98 3.12
C ILE A 37 -14.22 -20.57 2.97
N ALA A 38 -13.36 -20.40 3.98
CA ALA A 38 -12.02 -20.94 3.98
C ALA A 38 -11.96 -22.47 4.19
N ASN A 39 -13.09 -23.10 4.55
CA ASN A 39 -13.19 -24.50 4.94
C ASN A 39 -12.23 -24.87 6.10
N VAL A 40 -12.28 -24.08 7.18
CA VAL A 40 -11.48 -24.30 8.39
C VAL A 40 -12.33 -24.13 9.64
N SER A 41 -11.90 -24.72 10.76
CA SER A 41 -12.58 -24.51 12.04
C SER A 41 -12.25 -23.14 12.63
N ARG A 42 -13.13 -22.61 13.49
CA ARG A 42 -12.83 -21.38 14.27
C ARG A 42 -11.60 -21.56 15.16
N ILE A 43 -11.39 -22.76 15.72
CA ILE A 43 -10.18 -23.08 16.49
C ILE A 43 -8.95 -22.89 15.61
N THR A 44 -8.96 -23.42 14.39
CA THR A 44 -7.87 -23.27 13.40
C THR A 44 -7.68 -21.82 12.97
N PHE A 45 -8.75 -21.02 12.87
CA PHE A 45 -8.59 -19.57 12.64
C PHE A 45 -7.78 -18.93 13.77
N TYR A 46 -8.17 -19.18 15.02
CA TYR A 46 -7.54 -18.57 16.18
C TYR A 46 -6.11 -19.09 16.46
N THR A 47 -5.72 -20.24 15.91
CA THR A 47 -4.30 -20.65 15.93
C THR A 47 -3.41 -19.80 15.01
N HIS A 48 -3.98 -19.05 14.07
CA HIS A 48 -3.23 -18.21 13.12
C HIS A 48 -3.44 -16.71 13.33
N TYR A 49 -4.65 -16.29 13.69
CA TYR A 49 -5.00 -14.88 13.83
C TYR A 49 -5.87 -14.66 15.06
N LYS A 50 -5.54 -13.64 15.85
CA LYS A 50 -6.34 -13.24 17.02
C LYS A 50 -7.75 -12.74 16.64
N ASP A 51 -7.89 -12.13 15.47
CA ASP A 51 -9.11 -11.51 14.96
C ASP A 51 -8.99 -11.29 13.43
N LYS A 52 -10.06 -10.78 12.80
CA LYS A 52 -10.05 -10.48 11.36
C LYS A 52 -9.14 -9.32 10.97
N PHE A 53 -8.80 -8.44 11.91
CA PHE A 53 -7.90 -7.31 11.68
C PHE A 53 -6.46 -7.81 11.53
N ALA A 54 -6.03 -8.78 12.34
CA ALA A 54 -4.74 -9.44 12.21
C ALA A 54 -4.60 -10.19 10.87
N LEU A 55 -5.67 -10.82 10.39
CA LEU A 55 -5.69 -11.43 9.05
C LEU A 55 -5.54 -10.37 7.94
N LEU A 56 -6.27 -9.26 8.04
CA LEU A 56 -6.16 -8.16 7.08
C LEU A 56 -4.76 -7.54 7.08
N ASP A 57 -4.16 -7.36 8.26
CA ASP A 57 -2.79 -6.88 8.40
C ASP A 57 -1.79 -7.84 7.74
N ASP A 58 -2.01 -9.16 7.82
CA ASP A 58 -1.18 -10.15 7.13
C ASP A 58 -1.34 -10.09 5.60
N ILE A 59 -2.50 -9.67 5.09
CA ILE A 59 -2.68 -9.39 3.65
C ILE A 59 -1.91 -8.13 3.25
N PHE A 60 -2.01 -7.06 4.03
CA PHE A 60 -1.24 -5.84 3.79
C PHE A 60 0.27 -6.08 3.88
N ASN A 61 0.74 -6.96 4.77
CA ASN A 61 2.15 -7.33 4.86
C ASN A 61 2.62 -8.06 3.60
N ASP A 62 1.84 -9.00 3.06
CA ASP A 62 2.16 -9.65 1.77
C ASP A 62 2.33 -8.60 0.67
N MET A 63 1.42 -7.62 0.61
CA MET A 63 1.46 -6.54 -0.37
C MET A 63 2.66 -5.61 -0.17
N LEU A 64 3.01 -5.30 1.08
CA LEU A 64 4.18 -4.49 1.40
C LEU A 64 5.48 -5.17 0.98
N ILE A 65 5.57 -6.50 1.12
CA ILE A 65 6.72 -7.28 0.65
C ILE A 65 6.84 -7.15 -0.87
N ILE A 66 5.75 -7.38 -1.62
CA ILE A 66 5.73 -7.25 -3.09
C ILE A 66 6.11 -5.83 -3.52
N GLY A 67 5.55 -4.80 -2.86
CA GLY A 67 5.85 -3.40 -3.15
C GLY A 67 7.32 -3.06 -2.91
N LYS A 68 7.91 -3.55 -1.82
CA LYS A 68 9.35 -3.38 -1.52
C LYS A 68 10.24 -4.07 -2.53
N GLU A 69 9.91 -5.29 -2.94
CA GLU A 69 10.64 -6.01 -4.00
C GLU A 69 10.60 -5.23 -5.32
N GLY A 70 9.42 -4.70 -5.68
CA GLY A 70 9.25 -3.84 -6.85
C GLY A 70 10.06 -2.54 -6.77
N TYR A 71 10.18 -1.95 -5.58
CA TYR A 71 10.99 -0.76 -5.35
C TYR A 71 12.48 -1.07 -5.47
N HIS A 72 12.97 -2.12 -4.80
CA HIS A 72 14.38 -2.50 -4.82
C HIS A 72 14.85 -2.83 -6.24
N ARG A 73 14.05 -3.58 -7.00
CA ARG A 73 14.34 -3.87 -8.40
C ARG A 73 14.50 -2.59 -9.23
N ARG A 74 13.54 -1.66 -9.14
CA ARG A 74 13.61 -0.38 -9.88
C ARG A 74 14.83 0.46 -9.45
N GLN A 75 15.16 0.44 -8.16
CA GLN A 75 16.32 1.16 -7.64
C GLN A 75 17.64 0.63 -8.24
N GLU A 76 17.77 -0.69 -8.38
CA GLU A 76 18.92 -1.33 -9.04
C GLU A 76 18.95 -1.08 -10.55
N GLU A 77 17.79 -1.13 -11.22
CA GLU A 77 17.68 -1.01 -12.68
C GLU A 77 17.88 0.43 -13.19
N ASN A 78 17.32 1.43 -12.50
CA ASN A 78 17.22 2.80 -13.04
C ASN A 78 17.70 3.90 -12.09
N ASN A 79 18.23 3.57 -10.91
CA ASN A 79 18.74 4.56 -9.95
C ASN A 79 20.00 4.13 -9.18
N PRO A 80 21.05 3.60 -9.85
CA PRO A 80 22.26 3.11 -9.18
C PRO A 80 23.01 4.20 -8.38
N GLU A 81 22.86 5.47 -8.78
CA GLU A 81 23.50 6.62 -8.14
C GLU A 81 22.70 7.17 -6.94
N ASN A 82 21.55 6.58 -6.61
CA ASN A 82 20.66 7.02 -5.54
C ASN A 82 20.21 8.49 -5.69
N ASN A 83 19.86 8.89 -6.92
CA ASN A 83 19.23 10.18 -7.19
C ASN A 83 17.92 10.32 -6.40
N LEU A 84 17.76 11.48 -5.75
CA LEU A 84 16.60 11.84 -4.94
C LEU A 84 15.28 11.66 -5.69
N THR A 85 15.12 12.39 -6.81
CA THR A 85 13.88 12.42 -7.58
C THR A 85 13.52 11.03 -8.09
N GLN A 86 14.50 10.33 -8.65
CA GLN A 86 14.28 8.98 -9.16
C GLN A 86 13.92 8.00 -8.03
N GLY A 87 14.46 8.17 -6.82
CA GLY A 87 14.11 7.36 -5.66
C GLY A 87 12.62 7.48 -5.30
N TYR A 88 12.10 8.71 -5.23
CA TYR A 88 10.68 8.96 -4.99
C TYR A 88 9.79 8.48 -6.13
N LEU A 89 10.22 8.65 -7.39
CA LEU A 89 9.49 8.11 -8.55
C LEU A 89 9.41 6.58 -8.51
N ASN A 90 10.49 5.90 -8.10
CA ASN A 90 10.49 4.45 -7.94
C ASN A 90 9.56 3.98 -6.80
N VAL A 91 9.46 4.74 -5.71
CA VAL A 91 8.46 4.49 -4.65
C VAL A 91 7.05 4.65 -5.20
N LEU A 92 6.76 5.76 -5.89
CA LEU A 92 5.46 6.02 -6.51
C LEU A 92 5.07 4.92 -7.51
N ASP A 93 5.96 4.60 -8.44
CA ASP A 93 5.73 3.56 -9.47
C ASP A 93 5.50 2.19 -8.82
N SER A 94 6.18 1.87 -7.72
CA SER A 94 5.98 0.60 -7.00
C SER A 94 4.61 0.54 -6.31
N ILE A 95 4.18 1.64 -5.70
CA ILE A 95 2.85 1.77 -5.10
C ILE A 95 1.76 1.65 -6.17
N LEU A 96 1.92 2.37 -7.30
CA LEU A 96 0.96 2.34 -8.40
C LEU A 96 0.88 0.95 -9.06
N SER A 97 2.02 0.32 -9.33
CA SER A 97 2.09 -1.06 -9.86
C SER A 97 1.30 -2.01 -8.97
N LEU A 98 1.55 -1.97 -7.66
CA LEU A 98 0.86 -2.81 -6.68
C LEU A 98 -0.65 -2.52 -6.63
N TYR A 99 -1.04 -1.25 -6.69
CA TYR A 99 -2.43 -0.83 -6.71
C TYR A 99 -3.19 -1.43 -7.90
N TYR A 100 -2.62 -1.35 -9.11
CA TYR A 100 -3.26 -1.88 -10.32
C TYR A 100 -3.20 -3.41 -10.39
N GLU A 101 -2.07 -4.03 -10.06
CA GLU A 101 -1.90 -5.49 -10.09
C GLU A 101 -2.74 -6.23 -9.03
N ARG A 102 -3.16 -5.53 -7.99
CA ARG A 102 -4.05 -6.06 -6.93
C ARG A 102 -5.33 -5.25 -6.81
N TYR A 103 -5.83 -4.75 -7.94
CA TYR A 103 -7.03 -3.93 -7.99
C TYR A 103 -8.23 -4.58 -7.30
N ASP A 104 -8.38 -5.91 -7.40
CA ASP A 104 -9.45 -6.66 -6.72
C ASP A 104 -9.46 -6.47 -5.20
N PHE A 105 -8.32 -6.20 -4.58
CA PHE A 105 -8.25 -5.82 -3.18
C PHE A 105 -8.37 -4.30 -3.00
N PHE A 106 -7.58 -3.53 -3.75
CA PHE A 106 -7.47 -2.08 -3.53
C PHE A 106 -8.77 -1.32 -3.84
N ARG A 107 -9.63 -1.85 -4.71
CA ARG A 107 -10.99 -1.32 -4.95
C ARG A 107 -11.87 -1.28 -3.69
N HIS A 108 -11.50 -2.03 -2.64
CA HIS A 108 -12.21 -2.04 -1.35
C HIS A 108 -11.61 -1.08 -0.34
N VAL A 109 -10.48 -0.43 -0.64
CA VAL A 109 -9.81 0.55 0.21
C VAL A 109 -10.46 1.92 0.01
N VAL A 110 -11.72 2.03 0.43
CA VAL A 110 -12.58 3.21 0.26
C VAL A 110 -12.96 3.72 1.65
N PRO A 111 -12.59 4.95 2.05
CA PRO A 111 -12.85 5.47 3.40
C PRO A 111 -14.31 5.39 3.83
N GLU A 112 -15.24 5.62 2.92
CA GLU A 112 -16.68 5.66 3.17
C GLU A 112 -17.26 4.27 3.45
N THR A 113 -16.73 3.24 2.79
CA THR A 113 -17.24 1.86 2.88
C THR A 113 -16.43 1.00 3.84
N ASN A 114 -15.11 1.22 3.89
CA ASN A 114 -14.15 0.43 4.66
C ASN A 114 -13.11 1.35 5.32
N PRO A 115 -13.49 2.14 6.34
CA PRO A 115 -12.63 3.14 6.96
C PRO A 115 -11.36 2.53 7.56
N TYR A 116 -11.45 1.34 8.15
CA TYR A 116 -10.27 0.64 8.68
C TYR A 116 -9.27 0.29 7.57
N LEU A 117 -9.72 -0.25 6.42
CA LEU A 117 -8.83 -0.59 5.31
C LEU A 117 -8.14 0.66 4.77
N ALA A 118 -8.90 1.73 4.56
CA ALA A 118 -8.37 3.00 4.09
C ALA A 118 -7.34 3.58 5.05
N PHE A 119 -7.65 3.61 6.35
CA PHE A 119 -6.72 4.09 7.37
C PHE A 119 -5.43 3.25 7.43
N ARG A 120 -5.55 1.92 7.41
CA ARG A 120 -4.38 1.03 7.43
C ARG A 120 -3.52 1.17 6.19
N PHE A 121 -4.13 1.27 5.02
CA PHE A 121 -3.39 1.53 3.78
C PHE A 121 -2.67 2.88 3.82
N TYR A 122 -3.35 3.95 4.24
CA TYR A 122 -2.74 5.27 4.39
C TYR A 122 -1.54 5.26 5.36
N ARG A 123 -1.68 4.58 6.51
CA ARG A 123 -0.57 4.39 7.46
C ARG A 123 0.64 3.72 6.81
N ILE A 124 0.43 2.66 6.04
CA ILE A 124 1.50 1.94 5.33
C ILE A 124 2.17 2.85 4.30
N LEU A 125 1.40 3.60 3.51
CA LEU A 125 1.94 4.54 2.53
C LEU A 125 2.82 5.60 3.21
N LEU A 126 2.29 6.20 4.26
CA LEU A 126 2.97 7.26 4.99
C LEU A 126 4.27 6.76 5.63
N ASP A 127 4.22 5.61 6.30
CA ASP A 127 5.39 5.03 6.95
C ASP A 127 6.44 4.55 5.91
N THR A 128 6.00 4.14 4.70
CA THR A 128 6.87 3.80 3.57
C THR A 128 7.61 5.02 3.02
N VAL A 129 6.88 6.11 2.76
CA VAL A 129 7.48 7.36 2.26
C VAL A 129 8.38 7.97 3.32
N GLU A 130 7.98 7.99 4.59
CA GLU A 130 8.82 8.46 5.70
C GLU A 130 10.12 7.66 5.81
N SER A 131 10.03 6.32 5.76
CA SER A 131 11.22 5.46 5.78
C SER A 131 12.15 5.69 4.60
N HIS A 132 11.61 6.03 3.42
CA HIS A 132 12.40 6.41 2.26
C HIS A 132 13.07 7.78 2.48
N THR A 133 12.31 8.77 2.94
CA THR A 133 12.81 10.12 3.25
C THR A 133 13.89 10.10 4.33
N ASP A 134 13.76 9.27 5.36
CA ASP A 134 14.76 9.18 6.44
C ASP A 134 16.12 8.68 5.94
N LYS A 135 16.13 7.73 4.99
CA LYS A 135 17.38 7.24 4.38
C LYS A 135 18.12 8.33 3.61
N LEU A 136 17.38 9.32 3.09
CA LEU A 136 17.94 10.42 2.32
C LEU A 136 18.67 11.46 3.19
N LYS A 137 18.44 11.48 4.51
CA LYS A 137 19.15 12.37 5.45
C LYS A 137 20.67 12.18 5.44
N ALA A 138 21.15 11.01 5.01
CA ALA A 138 22.59 10.74 4.89
C ALA A 138 23.25 11.53 3.74
N SER A 139 22.48 11.88 2.70
CA SER A 139 22.99 12.47 1.47
C SER A 139 22.43 13.87 1.19
N TYR A 140 21.34 14.25 1.85
CA TYR A 140 20.61 15.49 1.59
C TYR A 140 20.27 16.23 2.89
N SER A 141 20.42 17.56 2.86
CA SER A 141 19.97 18.44 3.94
C SER A 141 18.47 18.72 3.78
N LEU A 142 17.64 18.00 4.52
CA LEU A 142 16.18 18.19 4.48
C LEU A 142 15.77 19.45 5.24
N LYS A 143 14.86 20.25 4.66
CA LYS A 143 14.34 21.48 5.31
C LYS A 143 13.32 21.19 6.42
N TYR A 144 12.68 20.02 6.35
CA TYR A 144 11.64 19.57 7.28
C TYR A 144 11.90 18.13 7.72
N SER A 145 11.20 17.68 8.77
CA SER A 145 11.30 16.29 9.20
C SER A 145 10.77 15.33 8.11
N ALA A 146 11.31 14.12 8.08
CA ALA A 146 10.86 13.08 7.16
C ALA A 146 9.35 12.84 7.25
N ARG A 147 8.80 12.84 8.46
CA ARG A 147 7.36 12.75 8.71
C ARG A 147 6.55 13.88 8.05
N GLN A 148 7.01 15.13 8.14
CA GLN A 148 6.34 16.27 7.53
C GLN A 148 6.39 16.19 6.00
N ILE A 149 7.54 15.84 5.43
CA ILE A 149 7.72 15.66 3.98
C ILE A 149 6.83 14.52 3.48
N ALA A 150 6.86 13.37 4.14
CA ALA A 150 6.04 12.22 3.79
C ALA A 150 4.55 12.55 3.87
N GLY A 151 4.12 13.23 4.93
CA GLY A 151 2.73 13.68 5.07
C GLY A 151 2.31 14.59 3.91
N PHE A 152 3.14 15.59 3.58
CA PHE A 152 2.87 16.52 2.48
C PHE A 152 2.80 15.80 1.12
N ILE A 153 3.75 14.92 0.81
CA ILE A 153 3.77 14.14 -0.43
C ILE A 153 2.55 13.22 -0.52
N CYS A 154 2.26 12.46 0.55
CA CYS A 154 1.13 11.52 0.56
C CYS A 154 -0.21 12.24 0.38
N PHE A 155 -0.47 13.33 1.12
CA PHE A 155 -1.72 14.07 0.98
C PHE A 155 -1.81 14.81 -0.36
N GLY A 156 -0.72 15.40 -0.84
CA GLY A 156 -0.68 16.10 -2.12
C GLY A 156 -0.95 15.15 -3.30
N LEU A 157 -0.29 14.00 -3.33
CA LEU A 157 -0.50 13.00 -4.38
C LEU A 157 -1.88 12.34 -4.27
N PHE A 158 -2.35 12.04 -3.05
CA PHE A 158 -3.69 11.50 -2.85
C PHE A 158 -4.75 12.47 -3.38
N GLY A 159 -4.66 13.76 -3.03
CA GLY A 159 -5.56 14.79 -3.53
C GLY A 159 -5.53 14.90 -5.05
N PHE A 160 -4.33 14.95 -5.65
CA PHE A 160 -4.17 15.00 -7.11
C PHE A 160 -4.82 13.79 -7.81
N ILE A 161 -4.54 12.58 -7.33
CA ILE A 161 -5.06 11.34 -7.90
C ILE A 161 -6.59 11.28 -7.73
N SER A 162 -7.10 11.60 -6.55
CA SER A 162 -8.54 11.57 -6.24
C SER A 162 -9.32 12.53 -7.15
N GLU A 163 -8.89 13.79 -7.28
CA GLU A 163 -9.56 14.78 -8.13
C GLU A 163 -9.47 14.43 -9.63
N SER A 164 -8.38 13.79 -10.04
CA SER A 164 -8.24 13.30 -11.42
C SER A 164 -9.27 12.22 -11.76
N TYR A 165 -9.60 11.33 -10.82
CA TYR A 165 -10.67 10.35 -11.00
C TYR A 165 -12.06 10.99 -11.03
N THR A 166 -12.34 11.96 -10.15
CA THR A 166 -13.58 12.74 -10.18
C THR A 166 -13.80 13.40 -11.54
N SER A 167 -12.71 13.90 -12.14
CA SER A 167 -12.70 14.56 -13.43
C SER A 167 -12.64 13.60 -14.64
N LYS A 168 -12.70 12.28 -14.41
CA LYS A 168 -12.63 11.22 -15.45
C LYS A 168 -11.39 11.28 -16.34
N VAL A 169 -10.26 11.71 -15.80
CA VAL A 169 -8.98 11.75 -16.50
C VAL A 169 -8.52 10.31 -16.81
N PRO A 170 -8.01 10.01 -18.03
CA PRO A 170 -7.47 8.69 -18.35
C PRO A 170 -6.33 8.27 -17.44
N LEU A 171 -6.25 6.98 -17.10
CA LEU A 171 -5.30 6.44 -16.13
C LEU A 171 -3.83 6.82 -16.41
N GLU A 172 -3.43 6.70 -17.67
CA GLU A 172 -2.07 7.03 -18.12
C GLU A 172 -1.73 8.50 -17.87
N GLN A 173 -2.71 9.40 -18.06
CA GLN A 173 -2.55 10.82 -17.79
C GLN A 173 -2.47 11.10 -16.29
N VAL A 174 -3.23 10.38 -15.45
CA VAL A 174 -3.12 10.49 -13.99
C VAL A 174 -1.74 10.05 -13.51
N GLN A 175 -1.22 8.93 -14.02
CA GLN A 175 0.12 8.43 -13.68
C GLN A 175 1.22 9.41 -14.12
N ALA A 176 1.15 9.89 -15.37
CA ALA A 176 2.11 10.87 -15.89
C ALA A 176 2.05 12.18 -15.09
N GLY A 177 0.85 12.68 -14.79
CA GLY A 177 0.65 13.88 -13.99
C GLY A 177 1.17 13.75 -12.56
N ALA A 178 0.94 12.61 -11.90
CA ALA A 178 1.45 12.36 -10.54
C ALA A 178 2.99 12.32 -10.51
N ARG A 179 3.62 11.71 -11.52
CA ARG A 179 5.08 11.72 -11.68
C ARG A 179 5.62 13.12 -11.92
N GLN A 180 4.95 13.91 -12.77
CA GLN A 180 5.35 15.27 -13.05
C GLN A 180 5.24 16.15 -11.80
N LEU A 181 4.10 16.10 -11.11
CA LEU A 181 3.87 16.85 -9.87
C LEU A 181 4.92 16.54 -8.80
N LEU A 182 5.25 15.26 -8.62
CA LEU A 182 6.28 14.83 -7.67
C LEU A 182 7.68 15.32 -8.08
N THR A 183 7.98 15.28 -9.38
CA THR A 183 9.25 15.77 -9.94
C THR A 183 9.40 17.27 -9.71
N ASP A 184 8.39 18.06 -10.07
CA ASP A 184 8.37 19.51 -9.90
C ASP A 184 8.53 19.88 -8.42
N LEU A 185 7.83 19.18 -7.54
CA LEU A 185 7.92 19.38 -6.10
C LEU A 185 9.34 19.12 -5.57
N LEU A 186 9.98 18.04 -5.98
CA LEU A 186 11.33 17.69 -5.52
C LEU A 186 12.41 18.62 -6.11
N GLN A 187 12.19 19.16 -7.32
CA GLN A 187 13.11 20.11 -7.97
C GLN A 187 12.92 21.55 -7.50
N SER A 188 11.76 21.90 -6.94
CA SER A 188 11.42 23.26 -6.48
C SER A 188 12.25 23.78 -5.29
N LYS A 189 13.14 22.94 -4.73
CA LYS A 189 13.87 23.19 -3.47
C LYS A 189 12.97 23.48 -2.27
N ILE A 190 11.67 23.12 -2.33
CA ILE A 190 10.75 23.31 -1.20
C ILE A 190 11.10 22.33 -0.08
N LEU A 191 11.46 21.10 -0.42
CA LEU A 191 11.66 20.00 0.55
C LEU A 191 13.14 19.75 0.90
N VAL A 192 14.05 20.08 -0.02
CA VAL A 192 15.51 19.91 0.06
C VAL A 192 16.19 21.20 -0.37
#